data_AF-A0A7G8E6V7-F1
#
_entry.id   AF-A0A7G8E6V7-F1
#
_cell.length_a   1.000
_cell.length_b   1.000
_cell.length_c   1.000
_cell.angle_alpha   90.00
_cell.angle_beta   90.00
_cell.angle_gamma   90.00
#
_symmetry.space_group_name_H-M   'P 1'
#
loop_
_entity.id
_entity.type
_entity.pdbx_description
1 polymer ?
#
loop_
_entity_poly.entity_id
_entity_poly.type
_entity_poly.pdbx_seq_one_letter_code
_entity_poly.pdbx_strand_id
1 'polypeptide(L)'
;MRLNGVTIAWPHGEKEAFRQRAAESVSVFRIQLWTAALLLMGSSAVGSSAAAASMRCRIAQQAWSPCRMVASSPGERWVLTWNQQRVEFVHDGSGQMMMRVAEGEDWREVQPFWTADHSLCWGSVCATGDVPLE
;
A
#
# COMPACT_ATOMS: atom_id res chain seq x y z
N MET A 1 -69.45 -24.81 -27.17
CA MET A 1 -69.52 -26.17 -27.75
C MET A 1 -69.24 -26.05 -29.24
N ARG A 2 -68.10 -26.61 -29.69
CA ARG A 2 -67.69 -26.87 -31.08
C ARG A 2 -67.41 -25.63 -31.97
N LEU A 3 -66.45 -25.60 -32.90
CA LEU A 3 -65.33 -26.47 -33.32
C LEU A 3 -64.42 -25.58 -34.20
N ASN A 4 -63.15 -25.93 -34.22
CA ASN A 4 -62.11 -25.65 -35.23
C ASN A 4 -62.55 -25.12 -36.61
N GLY A 5 -61.78 -24.17 -37.13
CA GLY A 5 -61.78 -23.81 -38.54
C GLY A 5 -60.50 -23.09 -38.94
N VAL A 6 -59.44 -23.85 -39.19
CA VAL A 6 -58.25 -23.37 -39.91
C VAL A 6 -58.62 -23.24 -41.38
N THR A 7 -58.46 -22.04 -41.94
CA THR A 7 -58.45 -21.82 -43.39
C THR A 7 -57.13 -21.15 -43.74
N ILE A 8 -56.33 -21.83 -44.56
CA ILE A 8 -55.11 -21.32 -45.19
C ILE A 8 -55.52 -20.77 -46.56
N ALA A 9 -55.15 -19.53 -46.86
CA ALA A 9 -55.08 -19.00 -48.22
C ALA A 9 -53.85 -18.08 -48.35
N TRP A 10 -52.91 -18.49 -49.18
CA TRP A 10 -51.78 -17.75 -49.77
C TRP A 10 -52.13 -17.59 -51.28
N PRO A 11 -51.52 -16.76 -52.16
CA PRO A 11 -50.40 -15.79 -52.07
C PRO A 11 -50.78 -14.36 -52.51
N HIS A 12 -49.76 -13.50 -52.56
CA HIS A 12 -49.30 -12.74 -53.74
C HIS A 12 -49.20 -11.24 -53.48
N GLY A 13 -47.97 -10.72 -53.50
CA GLY A 13 -47.71 -9.30 -53.37
C GLY A 13 -46.26 -8.98 -53.09
N GLU A 14 -45.39 -9.21 -54.08
CA GLU A 14 -44.13 -8.49 -54.26
C GLU A 14 -44.25 -7.03 -53.79
N LYS A 15 -43.34 -6.62 -52.91
CA LYS A 15 -42.67 -5.31 -53.00
C LYS A 15 -41.40 -5.36 -52.17
N GLU A 16 -40.40 -5.89 -52.87
CA GLU A 16 -38.98 -5.63 -52.75
C GLU A 16 -38.63 -4.24 -52.21
N ALA A 17 -37.53 -4.25 -51.46
CA ALA A 17 -36.51 -3.21 -51.44
C ALA A 17 -36.93 -1.81 -50.95
N PHE A 18 -36.67 -1.50 -49.67
CA PHE A 18 -35.97 -0.23 -49.36
C PHE A 18 -35.39 -0.04 -47.95
N ARG A 19 -35.66 -0.88 -46.94
CA ARG A 19 -35.46 -0.43 -45.54
C ARG A 19 -34.48 -1.19 -44.64
N GLN A 20 -33.49 -1.88 -45.20
CA GLN A 20 -32.52 -2.65 -44.41
C GLN A 20 -31.11 -2.04 -44.29
N ARG A 21 -30.88 -0.80 -44.73
CA ARG A 21 -29.53 -0.18 -44.69
C ARG A 21 -29.26 0.79 -43.53
N ALA A 22 -29.93 0.60 -42.39
CA ALA A 22 -29.78 1.48 -41.23
C ALA A 22 -29.71 0.74 -39.88
N ALA A 23 -29.42 -0.56 -39.90
CA ALA A 23 -29.00 -1.30 -38.72
C ALA A 23 -27.51 -1.58 -38.90
N GLU A 24 -26.65 -0.95 -38.09
CA GLU A 24 -25.40 -1.53 -37.53
C GLU A 24 -24.40 -0.49 -37.00
N SER A 25 -24.59 0.82 -37.18
CA SER A 25 -23.53 1.79 -36.86
C SER A 25 -23.60 2.47 -35.48
N VAL A 26 -24.63 2.25 -34.65
CA VAL A 26 -24.81 3.02 -33.39
C VAL A 26 -24.43 2.24 -32.12
N SER A 27 -24.23 0.92 -32.18
CA SER A 27 -24.09 0.10 -30.97
C SER A 27 -22.66 -0.05 -30.44
N VAL A 28 -21.63 0.19 -31.26
CA VAL A 28 -20.22 -0.09 -30.86
C VAL A 28 -19.57 1.07 -30.09
N PHE A 29 -20.07 2.31 -30.24
CA PHE A 29 -19.38 3.49 -29.69
C PHE A 29 -19.62 3.79 -28.20
N ARG A 30 -20.56 3.09 -27.53
CA ARG A 30 -20.86 3.35 -26.11
C ARG A 30 -20.17 2.43 -25.10
N ILE A 31 -19.55 1.35 -25.55
CA ILE A 31 -18.89 0.36 -24.67
C ILE A 31 -17.37 0.66 -24.53
N GLN A 32 -16.79 1.39 -25.48
CA GLN A 32 -15.36 1.73 -25.53
C GLN A 32 -14.91 2.81 -24.52
N LEU A 33 -15.84 3.56 -23.92
CA LEU A 33 -15.51 4.67 -23.00
C LEU A 33 -15.40 4.26 -21.53
N TRP A 34 -15.89 3.08 -21.15
CA TRP A 34 -15.85 2.60 -19.76
C TRP A 34 -14.54 1.89 -19.40
N THR A 35 -13.81 1.34 -20.37
CA THR A 35 -12.54 0.65 -20.13
C THR A 35 -11.38 1.61 -19.82
N ALA A 36 -11.42 2.85 -20.30
CA ALA A 36 -10.35 3.81 -20.04
C ALA A 36 -10.36 4.35 -18.59
N ALA A 37 -11.54 4.46 -17.96
CA ALA A 37 -11.64 5.02 -16.61
C ALA A 37 -11.14 4.07 -15.50
N LEU A 38 -11.19 2.75 -15.74
CA LEU A 38 -10.81 1.73 -14.76
C LEU A 38 -9.29 1.49 -14.68
N LEU A 39 -8.51 1.90 -15.69
CA LEU A 39 -7.06 1.72 -15.71
C LEU A 39 -6.29 2.77 -14.90
N LEU A 40 -6.96 3.82 -14.40
CA LEU A 40 -6.31 4.91 -13.65
C LEU A 40 -6.35 4.75 -12.12
N MET A 41 -7.01 3.71 -11.59
CA MET A 41 -7.13 3.48 -10.13
C MET A 41 -6.20 2.40 -9.58
N GLY A 42 -5.19 2.00 -10.35
CA GLY A 42 -4.33 0.84 -10.05
C GLY A 42 -2.87 1.15 -9.77
N SER A 43 -2.53 2.33 -9.26
CA SER A 43 -1.17 2.60 -8.76
C SER A 43 -1.16 2.59 -7.24
N SER A 44 -1.37 1.41 -6.64
CA SER A 44 -0.84 1.18 -5.30
C SER A 44 0.67 1.14 -5.41
N ALA A 45 1.31 2.28 -5.16
CA ALA A 45 2.72 2.33 -4.82
C ALA A 45 2.92 1.42 -3.59
N VAL A 46 3.31 0.17 -3.85
CA VAL A 46 3.90 -0.71 -2.83
C VAL A 46 5.20 -0.03 -2.44
N GLY A 47 5.14 0.78 -1.39
CA GLY A 47 6.31 1.39 -0.78
C GLY A 47 7.29 0.28 -0.39
N SER A 48 8.53 0.41 -0.85
CA SER A 48 9.64 -0.47 -0.52
C SER A 48 9.68 -0.75 0.98
N SER A 49 9.59 -2.02 1.37
CA SER A 49 9.91 -2.45 2.74
C SER A 49 10.63 -3.81 2.74
N ALA A 50 11.60 -3.97 1.84
CA ALA A 50 12.52 -5.10 1.88
C ALA A 50 13.64 -4.91 2.92
N ALA A 51 13.88 -3.68 3.40
CA ALA A 51 14.90 -3.37 4.41
C ALA A 51 14.54 -3.83 5.84
N ALA A 52 13.27 -4.19 6.11
CA ALA A 52 12.83 -4.61 7.44
C ALA A 52 13.20 -6.07 7.78
N ALA A 53 13.73 -6.86 6.83
CA ALA A 53 13.81 -8.32 6.99
C ALA A 53 14.97 -8.82 7.87
N SER A 54 15.97 -8.01 8.21
CA SER A 54 17.14 -8.43 9.01
C SER A 54 17.29 -7.71 10.35
N MET A 55 16.50 -6.66 10.60
CA MET A 55 16.68 -5.83 11.79
C MET A 55 16.17 -6.52 13.06
N ARG A 56 16.96 -6.40 14.14
CA ARG A 56 16.59 -6.84 15.48
C ARG A 56 16.83 -5.73 16.49
N CYS A 57 15.94 -5.61 17.46
CA CYS A 57 16.00 -4.60 18.50
C CYS A 57 15.90 -5.23 19.90
N ARG A 58 16.45 -4.54 20.90
CA ARG A 58 16.28 -4.86 22.32
C ARG A 58 16.22 -3.57 23.15
N ILE A 59 15.60 -3.66 24.33
CA ILE A 59 15.74 -2.67 25.40
C ILE A 59 16.57 -3.30 26.52
N ALA A 60 17.59 -2.58 26.99
CA ALA A 60 18.53 -3.02 28.00
C ALA A 60 19.10 -4.41 27.66
N GLN A 61 18.98 -5.36 28.59
CA GLN A 61 19.48 -6.73 28.43
C GLN A 61 18.39 -7.73 28.00
N GLN A 62 17.27 -7.25 27.46
CA GLN A 62 16.22 -8.13 26.97
C GLN A 62 16.68 -8.93 25.74
N ALA A 63 15.95 -10.02 25.46
CA ALA A 63 16.18 -10.83 24.27
C ALA A 63 15.91 -10.02 22.98
N TRP A 64 16.78 -10.22 21.99
CA TRP A 64 16.65 -9.63 20.67
C TRP A 64 15.36 -10.07 19.97
N SER A 65 14.52 -9.09 19.62
CA SER A 65 13.28 -9.32 18.87
C SER A 65 13.39 -8.75 17.45
N PRO A 66 12.77 -9.37 16.44
CA PRO A 66 12.63 -8.76 15.13
C PRO A 66 11.95 -7.40 15.26
N CYS A 67 12.49 -6.37 14.59
CA CYS A 67 11.95 -5.02 14.64
C CYS A 67 11.96 -4.38 13.26
N ARG A 68 11.10 -3.37 13.08
CA ARG A 68 11.10 -2.53 11.89
C ARG A 68 11.45 -1.08 12.27
N MET A 69 12.23 -0.44 11.41
CA MET A 69 12.42 1.00 11.41
C MET A 69 11.45 1.63 10.41
N VAL A 70 10.78 2.70 10.82
CA VAL A 70 9.91 3.50 9.95
C VAL A 70 10.34 4.95 10.08
N ALA A 71 10.93 5.50 9.02
CA ALA A 71 11.28 6.92 8.94
C ALA A 71 10.09 7.71 8.38
N SER A 72 9.62 8.72 9.12
CA SER A 72 8.66 9.70 8.60
C SER A 72 9.37 10.87 7.92
N SER A 73 10.58 11.19 8.38
CA SER A 73 11.53 12.11 7.75
C SER A 73 12.92 11.49 7.89
N PRO A 74 13.53 10.96 6.82
CA PRO A 74 14.86 10.33 6.89
C PRO A 74 15.89 11.25 7.54
N GLY A 75 16.71 10.71 8.44
CA GLY A 75 17.72 11.47 9.20
C GLY A 75 17.18 12.43 10.28
N GLU A 76 15.87 12.68 10.34
CA GLU A 76 15.26 13.59 11.32
C GLU A 76 14.30 12.88 12.27
N ARG A 77 13.39 12.03 11.76
CA ARG A 77 12.34 11.38 12.55
C ARG A 77 12.12 9.96 12.11
N TRP A 78 12.28 9.04 13.04
CA TRP A 78 12.02 7.63 12.81
C TRP A 78 11.48 6.95 14.07
N VAL A 79 10.91 5.76 13.85
CA VAL A 79 10.32 4.94 14.89
C VAL A 79 10.85 3.52 14.75
N LEU A 80 11.31 2.95 15.86
CA LEU A 80 11.54 1.52 15.98
C LEU A 80 10.31 0.86 16.60
N THR A 81 9.83 -0.22 15.99
CA THR A 81 8.68 -0.97 16.50
C THR A 81 8.95 -2.46 16.51
N TRP A 82 8.67 -3.10 17.65
CA TRP A 82 8.73 -4.55 17.82
C TRP A 82 7.82 -4.95 18.98
N ASN A 83 7.18 -6.12 18.89
CA ASN A 83 6.20 -6.56 19.87
C ASN A 83 5.15 -5.44 20.12
N GLN A 84 5.03 -4.99 21.37
CA GLN A 84 4.19 -3.86 21.80
C GLN A 84 5.02 -2.60 22.09
N GLN A 85 6.31 -2.61 21.75
CA GLN A 85 7.23 -1.49 21.95
C GLN A 85 7.21 -0.57 20.74
N ARG A 86 7.17 0.73 21.03
CA ARG A 86 7.33 1.81 20.06
C ARG A 86 8.35 2.76 20.65
N VAL A 87 9.47 2.96 19.95
CA VAL A 87 10.49 3.93 20.36
C VAL A 87 10.59 4.98 19.28
N GLU A 88 10.37 6.22 19.67
CA GLU A 88 10.40 7.37 18.77
C GLU A 88 11.71 8.13 18.92
N PHE A 89 12.21 8.60 17.79
CA PHE A 89 13.45 9.35 17.69
C PHE A 89 13.21 10.64 16.93
N VAL A 90 13.86 11.71 17.40
CA VAL A 90 13.95 12.99 16.70
C VAL A 90 15.40 13.45 16.72
N HIS A 91 15.95 13.75 15.56
CA HIS A 91 17.22 14.41 15.37
C HIS A 91 16.94 15.80 14.77
N ASP A 92 17.51 16.84 15.38
CA ASP A 92 17.20 18.24 15.05
C ASP A 92 18.07 18.82 13.92
N GLY A 93 19.00 18.03 13.38
CA GLY A 93 19.96 18.45 12.37
C GLY A 93 21.18 19.20 12.92
N SER A 94 21.20 19.56 14.21
CA SER A 94 22.32 20.20 14.89
C SER A 94 23.26 19.22 15.60
N GLY A 95 22.90 17.92 15.57
CA GLY A 95 23.59 16.86 16.29
C GLY A 95 22.94 16.50 17.62
N GLN A 96 21.82 17.14 17.97
CA GLN A 96 21.03 16.77 19.14
C GLN A 96 19.97 15.74 18.74
N MET A 97 19.89 14.67 19.52
CA MET A 97 18.96 13.58 19.29
C MET A 97 18.19 13.27 20.56
N MET A 98 16.87 13.15 20.41
CA MET A 98 15.92 12.85 21.46
C MET A 98 15.28 11.49 21.19
N MET A 99 15.06 10.73 22.26
CA MET A 99 14.40 9.43 22.21
C MET A 99 13.28 9.37 23.25
N ARG A 100 12.18 8.71 22.91
CA ARG A 100 11.09 8.38 23.84
C ARG A 100 10.70 6.91 23.69
N VAL A 101 10.62 6.19 24.80
CA VAL A 101 10.19 4.78 24.82
C VAL A 101 8.71 4.73 25.21
N ALA A 102 7.85 4.22 24.35
CA ALA A 102 6.40 4.24 24.51
C ALA A 102 5.74 5.64 24.53
N GLU A 103 4.44 5.64 24.29
CA GLU A 103 3.63 6.85 24.33
C GLU A 103 3.43 7.26 25.80
N GLY A 104 3.72 8.52 26.12
CA GLY A 104 3.54 9.08 27.47
C GLY A 104 4.78 9.06 28.37
N GLU A 105 5.88 8.41 27.97
CA GLU A 105 7.17 8.63 28.64
C GLU A 105 7.80 9.97 28.23
N ASP A 106 8.76 10.43 29.02
CA ASP A 106 9.50 11.65 28.74
C ASP A 106 10.49 11.48 27.58
N TRP A 107 10.68 12.55 26.83
CA TRP A 107 11.78 12.65 25.88
C TRP A 107 13.10 12.78 26.63
N ARG A 108 14.10 12.01 26.21
CA ARG A 108 15.46 12.07 26.75
C ARG A 108 16.47 12.28 25.65
N GLU A 109 17.47 13.10 25.94
CA GLU A 109 18.62 13.29 25.07
C GLU A 109 19.47 12.01 25.04
N VAL A 110 19.88 11.61 23.84
CA VAL A 110 20.67 10.40 23.59
C VAL A 110 21.72 10.68 22.54
N GLN A 111 22.80 9.90 22.56
CA GLN A 111 23.77 9.86 21.48
C GLN A 111 23.89 8.44 20.94
N PRO A 112 24.03 8.25 19.61
CA PRO A 112 24.24 6.95 19.04
C PRO A 112 25.66 6.47 19.38
N PHE A 113 25.80 5.21 19.76
CA PHE A 113 27.12 4.59 19.90
C PHE A 113 27.10 3.14 19.42
N TRP A 114 28.20 2.72 18.83
CA TRP A 114 28.42 1.34 18.42
C TRP A 114 28.99 0.53 19.58
N THR A 115 28.46 -0.66 19.78
CA THR A 115 28.97 -1.64 20.73
C THR A 115 29.97 -2.60 20.09
N ALA A 116 30.70 -3.35 20.92
CA ALA A 116 31.65 -4.36 20.44
C ALA A 116 30.98 -5.52 19.66
N ASP A 117 29.70 -5.81 19.93
CA ASP A 117 28.87 -6.77 19.19
C ASP A 117 28.22 -6.16 17.94
N HIS A 118 28.75 -5.04 17.42
CA HIS A 118 28.28 -4.36 16.22
C HIS A 118 26.78 -3.99 16.26
N SER A 119 26.28 -3.67 17.46
CA SER A 119 24.94 -3.11 17.62
C SER A 119 25.03 -1.59 17.73
N LEU A 120 24.08 -0.89 17.13
CA LEU A 120 23.90 0.54 17.34
C LEU A 120 22.96 0.77 18.51
N CYS A 121 23.37 1.55 19.50
CA CYS A 121 22.58 1.83 20.68
C CYS A 121 22.32 3.33 20.89
N TRP A 122 21.15 3.61 21.45
CA TRP A 122 20.67 4.91 21.89
C TRP A 122 20.26 4.77 23.36
N GLY A 123 21.19 5.04 24.27
CA GLY A 123 21.02 4.68 25.68
C GLY A 123 20.82 3.17 25.84
N SER A 124 19.66 2.74 26.35
CA SER A 124 19.33 1.33 26.55
C SER A 124 18.68 0.65 25.35
N VAL A 125 18.26 1.40 24.32
CA VAL A 125 17.65 0.82 23.12
C VAL A 125 18.76 0.50 22.12
N CYS A 126 18.82 -0.74 21.65
CA CYS A 126 19.82 -1.15 20.66
C CYS A 126 19.16 -1.78 19.44
N ALA A 127 19.78 -1.61 18.28
CA ALA A 127 19.43 -2.22 17.01
C ALA A 127 20.65 -2.90 16.37
N THR A 128 20.43 -4.00 15.64
CA THR A 128 21.45 -4.71 14.87
C THR A 128 20.84 -5.23 13.56
N GLY A 129 21.68 -5.60 12.60
CA GLY A 129 21.31 -5.91 11.22
C GLY A 129 21.43 -4.69 10.31
N ASP A 130 20.62 -4.64 9.26
CA ASP A 130 20.65 -3.55 8.28
C ASP A 130 19.88 -2.34 8.81
N VAL A 131 20.54 -1.50 9.62
CA VAL A 131 19.95 -0.29 10.21
C VAL A 131 20.06 0.87 9.20
N PRO A 132 18.95 1.39 8.64
CA PRO A 132 19.01 2.44 7.62
C PRO A 132 19.12 3.83 8.27
N LEU A 133 20.35 4.31 8.45
CA LEU A 133 20.64 5.59 9.14
C LEU A 133 21.02 6.73 8.18
N GLU A 134 20.94 6.46 6.88
CA GLU A 134 21.37 7.31 5.78
C GLU A 134 20.20 7.94 5.02
#